data_AF-A0AAW1J987-F1
#
_entry.id   AF-A0AAW1J987-F1
#
_cell.length_a   1.000
_cell.length_b   1.000
_cell.length_c   1.000
_cell.angle_alpha   90.00
_cell.angle_beta   90.00
_cell.angle_gamma   90.00
#
_symmetry.space_group_name_H-M   'P 1'
#
loop_
_entity.id
_entity.type
_entity.pdbx_description
1 polymer ?
#
loop_
_entity_poly.entity_id
_entity_poly.type
_entity_poly.pdbx_seq_one_letter_code
_entity_poly.pdbx_strand_id
1 'polypeptide(L)'
;MFAQVVATHGSAKNLPASCTSKLSPGLCFFPENAARELKTPLFLINAAYDSWQVKNSLAPGVADRHGTWRDCKTDILKCSDSQLQTMQGFRTDFLGALSSLGDNPSRGLYINSCYCHCQSGTQETWLRNDSPLLDNTMISKAVGDWFYDRKPFQKIDCPYPCDKTCHNRVFD
;
A
#
# COMPACT_ATOMS: atom_id res chain seq x y z
N MET A 1 19.44 5.68 -4.52
CA MET A 1 18.78 6.50 -3.48
C MET A 1 18.99 5.91 -2.07
N PHE A 2 18.40 4.76 -1.72
CA PHE A 2 18.50 4.23 -0.35
C PHE A 2 19.90 3.82 0.13
N ALA A 3 20.82 3.46 -0.77
CA ALA A 3 22.22 3.23 -0.39
C ALA A 3 22.88 4.50 0.20
N GLN A 4 22.52 5.68 -0.28
CA GLN A 4 23.02 6.95 0.27
C GLN A 4 22.37 7.25 1.63
N VAL A 5 21.07 6.94 1.81
CA VAL A 5 20.40 7.05 3.11
C VAL A 5 21.13 6.19 4.15
N VAL A 6 21.49 4.95 3.79
CA VAL A 6 22.28 4.06 4.64
C VAL A 6 23.63 4.68 5.00
N ALA A 7 24.36 5.18 4.01
CA ALA A 7 25.69 5.76 4.22
C ALA A 7 25.65 7.01 5.10
N THR A 8 24.73 7.94 4.81
CA THR A 8 24.60 9.22 5.52
C THR A 8 24.20 9.03 6.98
N HIS A 9 23.26 8.11 7.26
CA HIS A 9 22.71 7.94 8.61
C HIS A 9 23.29 6.74 9.37
N GLY A 10 24.19 5.97 8.76
CA GLY A 10 24.70 4.72 9.33
C GLY A 10 23.58 3.73 9.67
N SER A 11 22.49 3.73 8.89
CA SER A 11 21.22 3.09 9.27
C SER A 11 21.23 1.58 9.11
N ALA A 12 22.26 1.00 8.47
CA ALA A 12 22.38 -0.44 8.28
C ALA A 12 22.23 -1.23 9.58
N LYS A 13 22.73 -0.68 10.69
CA LYS A 13 22.66 -1.29 12.04
C LYS A 13 21.24 -1.41 12.60
N ASN A 14 20.28 -0.68 12.05
CA ASN A 14 18.88 -0.66 12.49
C ASN A 14 17.97 -1.49 11.59
N LEU A 15 18.49 -2.05 10.50
CA LEU A 15 17.72 -2.88 9.58
C LEU A 15 17.77 -4.35 10.00
N PRO A 16 16.78 -5.18 9.62
CA PRO A 16 16.77 -6.59 9.96
C PRO A 16 18.02 -7.29 9.46
N ALA A 17 18.80 -7.86 10.39
CA ALA A 17 20.05 -8.55 10.08
C ALA A 17 19.84 -9.70 9.08
N SER A 18 18.69 -10.39 9.17
CA SER A 18 18.27 -11.46 8.26
C SER A 18 18.11 -10.99 6.81
N CYS A 19 17.75 -9.72 6.59
CA CYS A 19 17.69 -9.13 5.25
C CYS A 19 19.09 -8.64 4.81
N THR A 20 19.81 -7.91 5.67
CA THR A 20 21.10 -7.31 5.31
C THR A 20 22.22 -8.33 5.11
N SER A 21 22.07 -9.55 5.62
CA SER A 21 23.01 -10.66 5.33
C SER A 21 22.87 -11.22 3.92
N LYS A 22 21.75 -10.94 3.23
CA LYS A 22 21.42 -11.47 1.89
C LYS A 22 21.41 -10.38 0.82
N LEU A 23 21.00 -9.17 1.19
CA LEU A 23 20.81 -8.04 0.30
C LEU A 23 21.59 -6.82 0.77
N SER A 24 21.87 -5.90 -0.15
CA SER A 24 22.43 -4.60 0.23
C SER A 24 21.47 -3.89 1.21
N PRO A 25 21.98 -3.20 2.26
CA PRO A 25 21.11 -2.62 3.28
C PRO A 25 20.05 -1.65 2.72
N GLY A 26 20.35 -0.95 1.63
CA GLY A 26 19.38 -0.06 0.98
C GLY A 26 18.11 -0.78 0.49
N LEU A 27 18.21 -2.05 0.10
CA LEU A 27 17.07 -2.85 -0.34
C LEU A 27 16.19 -3.31 0.84
N CYS A 28 16.74 -3.36 2.06
CA CYS A 28 16.00 -3.76 3.26
C CYS A 28 15.10 -2.65 3.83
N PHE A 29 15.08 -1.46 3.21
CA PHE A 29 14.04 -0.45 3.45
C PHE A 29 12.73 -0.77 2.74
N PHE A 30 12.77 -1.65 1.74
CA PHE A 30 11.61 -2.00 0.95
C PHE A 30 10.88 -3.19 1.58
N PRO A 31 9.57 -3.05 1.90
CA PRO A 31 8.82 -4.09 2.59
C PRO A 31 8.84 -5.45 1.88
N GLU A 32 8.88 -5.51 0.56
CA GLU A 32 8.94 -6.76 -0.21
C GLU A 32 10.21 -7.59 0.09
N ASN A 33 11.28 -6.94 0.53
CA ASN A 33 12.52 -7.60 0.92
C ASN A 33 12.56 -7.91 2.43
N ALA A 34 12.17 -6.93 3.26
CA ALA A 34 12.25 -7.06 4.71
C ALA A 34 11.18 -8.01 5.28
N ALA A 35 9.94 -7.93 4.79
CA ALA A 35 8.81 -8.67 5.35
C ALA A 35 8.93 -10.19 5.15
N ARG A 36 9.68 -10.64 4.14
CA ARG A 36 9.99 -12.07 3.90
C ARG A 36 10.80 -12.69 5.05
N GLU A 37 11.59 -11.88 5.72
CA GLU A 37 12.53 -12.31 6.75
C GLU A 37 11.96 -12.17 8.18
N LEU A 38 10.75 -11.60 8.31
CA LEU A 38 10.08 -11.40 9.59
C LEU A 38 9.37 -12.68 10.04
N LYS A 39 9.67 -13.10 11.27
CA LYS A 39 9.02 -14.25 11.92
C LYS A 39 7.72 -13.87 12.63
N THR A 40 7.62 -12.62 13.06
CA THR A 40 6.42 -12.09 13.71
C THR A 40 5.28 -12.03 12.71
N PRO A 41 4.08 -12.51 13.04
CA PRO A 41 2.90 -12.35 12.19
C PRO A 41 2.67 -10.88 11.82
N LEU A 42 2.33 -10.63 10.55
CA LEU A 42 2.09 -9.28 10.02
C LEU A 42 0.67 -9.19 9.49
N PHE A 43 -0.02 -8.09 9.78
CA PHE A 43 -1.21 -7.68 9.06
C PHE A 43 -0.85 -6.50 8.17
N LEU A 44 -0.94 -6.69 6.85
CA LEU A 44 -0.63 -5.65 5.88
C LEU A 44 -1.93 -4.94 5.46
N ILE A 45 -1.96 -3.63 5.69
CA ILE A 45 -3.03 -2.74 5.27
C ILE A 45 -2.42 -1.82 4.23
N ASN A 46 -2.93 -1.82 3.01
CA ASN A 46 -2.49 -0.85 2.01
C ASN A 46 -3.56 -0.65 0.94
N ALA A 47 -3.65 0.57 0.43
CA ALA A 47 -4.44 0.84 -0.74
C ALA A 47 -3.65 0.39 -1.99
N ALA A 48 -4.29 -0.36 -2.90
CA ALA A 48 -3.66 -0.75 -4.16
C ALA A 48 -3.29 0.46 -5.04
N TYR A 49 -3.96 1.60 -4.81
CA TYR A 49 -3.70 2.88 -5.45
C TYR A 49 -3.38 3.94 -4.38
N ASP A 50 -2.37 3.69 -3.55
CA ASP A 50 -1.94 4.64 -2.52
C ASP A 50 -1.65 6.02 -3.13
N SER A 51 -2.47 7.00 -2.74
CA SER A 51 -2.46 8.34 -3.33
C SER A 51 -1.14 9.07 -3.09
N TRP A 52 -0.44 8.79 -1.99
CA TRP A 52 0.86 9.38 -1.70
C TRP A 52 1.92 8.80 -2.63
N GLN A 53 1.95 7.48 -2.82
CA GLN A 53 2.91 6.84 -3.72
C GLN A 53 2.64 7.20 -5.18
N VAL A 54 1.37 7.35 -5.58
CA VAL A 54 1.02 7.86 -6.92
C VAL A 54 1.56 9.28 -7.12
N LYS A 55 1.38 10.17 -6.14
CA LYS A 55 1.82 11.58 -6.23
C LYS A 55 3.33 11.75 -6.16
N ASN A 56 4.03 10.92 -5.40
CA ASN A 56 5.46 11.13 -5.09
C ASN A 56 6.40 10.17 -5.82
N SER A 57 5.91 9.03 -6.31
CA SER A 57 6.71 8.01 -6.97
C SER A 57 6.27 7.76 -8.42
N LEU A 58 4.97 7.53 -8.68
CA LEU A 58 4.48 7.20 -10.02
C LEU A 58 4.46 8.41 -10.95
N ALA A 59 3.90 9.52 -10.48
CA ALA A 59 3.75 10.75 -11.26
C ALA A 59 4.22 12.00 -10.48
N PRO A 60 5.47 12.03 -9.99
CA PRO A 60 5.98 13.17 -9.24
C PRO A 60 6.02 14.43 -10.11
N GLY A 61 5.82 15.60 -9.52
CA GLY A 61 5.80 16.88 -10.25
C GLY A 61 7.06 17.14 -11.08
N VAL A 62 8.22 16.63 -10.64
CA VAL A 62 9.49 16.73 -11.40
C VAL A 62 9.50 15.90 -12.69
N ALA A 63 8.72 14.81 -12.75
CA ALA A 63 8.54 13.98 -13.94
C ALA A 63 7.36 14.44 -14.79
N ASP A 64 6.35 15.05 -14.18
CA ASP A 64 5.12 15.58 -14.80
C ASP A 64 5.29 17.05 -15.24
N ARG A 65 6.29 17.33 -16.10
CA ARG A 65 6.68 18.69 -16.48
C ARG A 65 5.58 19.52 -17.15
N HIS A 66 4.64 18.84 -17.83
CA HIS A 66 3.52 19.47 -18.51
C HIS A 66 2.23 19.48 -17.67
N GLY A 67 2.27 18.94 -16.44
CA GLY A 67 1.13 18.89 -15.53
C GLY A 67 0.00 18.00 -16.02
N THR A 68 0.26 17.03 -16.88
CA THR A 68 -0.78 16.14 -17.43
C THR A 68 -1.41 15.29 -16.35
N TRP A 69 -0.66 14.96 -15.28
CA TRP A 69 -1.15 14.20 -14.14
C TRP A 69 -1.74 15.06 -13.02
N ARG A 70 -1.71 16.40 -13.13
CA ARG A 70 -2.10 17.30 -12.04
C ARG A 70 -3.50 17.00 -11.54
N ASP A 71 -4.47 16.96 -12.45
CA ASP A 71 -5.88 16.79 -12.08
C ASP A 71 -6.15 15.35 -11.62
N CYS A 72 -5.57 14.35 -12.29
CA CYS A 72 -5.68 12.93 -11.92
C CYS A 72 -5.12 12.59 -10.52
N LYS A 73 -3.97 13.17 -10.13
CA LYS A 73 -3.40 13.01 -8.78
C LYS A 73 -4.22 13.70 -7.69
N THR A 74 -4.98 14.71 -8.08
CA THR A 74 -5.81 15.51 -7.17
C THR A 74 -7.14 14.81 -6.93
N ASP A 75 -7.70 14.21 -7.98
CA ASP A 75 -8.94 13.46 -7.95
C ASP A 75 -8.87 12.34 -9.00
N ILE A 76 -8.93 11.09 -8.55
CA ILE A 76 -8.85 9.91 -9.44
C ILE A 76 -9.99 9.88 -10.47
N LEU A 77 -11.10 10.58 -10.23
CA LEU A 77 -12.20 10.71 -11.20
C LEU A 77 -11.83 11.58 -12.41
N LYS A 78 -10.78 12.39 -12.29
CA LYS A 78 -10.27 13.26 -13.38
C LYS A 78 -9.17 12.60 -14.19
N CYS A 79 -8.83 11.35 -13.90
CA CYS A 79 -7.87 10.60 -14.69
C CYS A 79 -8.43 10.23 -16.06
N SER A 80 -7.62 10.37 -17.11
CA SER A 80 -7.92 9.76 -18.40
C SER A 80 -7.81 8.24 -18.34
N ASP A 81 -8.39 7.54 -19.32
CA ASP A 81 -8.25 6.08 -19.44
C ASP A 81 -6.80 5.62 -19.47
N SER A 82 -5.92 6.37 -20.14
CA SER A 82 -4.48 6.07 -20.19
C SER A 82 -3.77 6.24 -18.84
N GLN A 83 -4.19 7.23 -18.04
CA GLN A 83 -3.67 7.42 -16.69
C GLN A 83 -4.16 6.32 -15.76
N LEU A 84 -5.44 5.97 -15.84
CA LEU A 84 -5.99 4.83 -15.10
C LEU A 84 -5.28 3.54 -15.49
N GLN A 85 -5.02 3.29 -16.77
CA GLN A 85 -4.27 2.11 -17.22
C GLN A 85 -2.85 2.08 -16.64
N THR A 86 -2.19 3.23 -16.53
CA THR A 86 -0.87 3.33 -15.87
C THR A 86 -0.98 3.00 -14.38
N MET A 87 -2.02 3.47 -13.70
CA MET A 87 -2.30 3.12 -12.30
C MET A 87 -2.65 1.64 -12.13
N GLN A 88 -3.27 0.99 -13.12
CA GLN A 88 -3.48 -0.47 -13.12
C GLN A 88 -2.17 -1.23 -13.24
N GLY A 89 -1.22 -0.74 -14.05
CA GLY A 89 0.14 -1.26 -14.10
C GLY A 89 0.82 -1.17 -12.73
N PHE A 90 0.74 -0.01 -12.09
CA PHE A 90 1.25 0.20 -10.73
C PHE A 90 0.66 -0.79 -9.71
N ARG A 91 -0.67 -1.00 -9.72
CA ARG A 91 -1.32 -2.01 -8.88
C ARG A 91 -0.76 -3.41 -9.18
N THR A 92 -0.56 -3.75 -10.44
CA THR A 92 -0.05 -5.07 -10.84
C THR A 92 1.34 -5.31 -10.26
N ASP A 93 2.23 -4.32 -10.34
CA ASP A 93 3.58 -4.40 -9.76
C ASP A 93 3.52 -4.53 -8.23
N PHE A 94 2.67 -3.75 -7.56
CA PHE A 94 2.46 -3.84 -6.12
C PHE A 94 1.97 -5.23 -5.69
N LEU A 95 0.99 -5.81 -6.40
CA LEU A 95 0.51 -7.16 -6.12
C LEU A 95 1.54 -8.23 -6.44
N GLY A 96 2.38 -8.03 -7.46
CA GLY A 96 3.53 -8.87 -7.75
C GLY A 96 4.50 -8.90 -6.57
N ALA A 97 4.90 -7.73 -6.07
CA ALA A 97 5.75 -7.60 -4.89
C ALA A 97 5.13 -8.25 -3.64
N LEU A 98 3.82 -8.08 -3.44
CA LEU A 98 3.10 -8.69 -2.32
C LEU A 98 3.04 -10.22 -2.42
N SER A 99 2.80 -10.77 -3.62
CA SER A 99 2.78 -12.21 -3.87
C SER A 99 4.15 -12.88 -3.61
N SER A 100 5.24 -12.15 -3.85
CA SER A 100 6.61 -12.62 -3.58
C SER A 100 6.89 -12.90 -2.10
N LEU A 101 6.03 -12.40 -1.20
CA LEU A 101 6.08 -12.70 0.23
C LEU A 101 5.65 -14.14 0.56
N GLY A 102 5.09 -14.87 -0.42
CA GLY A 102 4.64 -16.25 -0.31
C GLY A 102 3.39 -16.42 0.56
N ASP A 103 2.84 -17.63 0.55
CA ASP A 103 1.68 -17.97 1.38
C ASP A 103 2.09 -18.14 2.84
N ASN A 104 1.40 -17.43 3.73
CA ASN A 104 1.58 -17.57 5.18
C ASN A 104 0.21 -17.47 5.85
N PRO A 105 -0.30 -18.54 6.49
CA PRO A 105 -1.63 -18.54 7.10
C PRO A 105 -1.76 -17.57 8.28
N SER A 106 -0.65 -17.24 8.94
CA SER A 106 -0.62 -16.27 10.04
C SER A 106 -0.61 -14.82 9.56
N ARG A 107 -0.40 -14.56 8.27
CA ARG A 107 -0.42 -13.21 7.71
C ARG A 107 -1.87 -12.71 7.61
N GLY A 108 -2.08 -11.44 7.94
CA GLY A 108 -3.30 -10.71 7.60
C GLY A 108 -3.06 -9.82 6.37
N LEU A 109 -4.09 -9.65 5.55
CA LEU A 109 -4.03 -8.85 4.35
C LEU A 109 -5.36 -8.12 4.12
N TYR A 110 -5.30 -6.80 4.06
CA TYR A 110 -6.41 -5.93 3.67
C TYR A 110 -5.90 -4.98 2.59
N ILE A 111 -5.98 -5.40 1.34
CA ILE A 111 -5.63 -4.57 0.18
C ILE A 111 -6.92 -4.15 -0.53
N ASN A 112 -7.33 -2.89 -0.37
CA ASN A 112 -8.51 -2.38 -1.07
C ASN A 112 -8.16 -1.56 -2.33
N SER A 113 -9.16 -1.30 -3.15
CA SER A 113 -9.00 -0.60 -4.43
C SER A 113 -9.21 0.92 -4.35
N CYS A 114 -9.20 1.48 -3.14
CA CYS A 114 -9.41 2.91 -2.93
C CYS A 114 -8.19 3.74 -3.35
N TYR A 115 -8.44 4.97 -3.80
CA TYR A 115 -7.42 6.00 -3.95
C TYR A 115 -7.27 6.78 -2.64
N CYS A 116 -6.47 6.29 -1.70
CA CYS A 116 -6.37 6.88 -0.37
C CYS A 116 -4.96 6.73 0.24
N HIS A 117 -4.77 7.20 1.46
CA HIS A 117 -3.50 7.13 2.20
C HIS A 117 -3.76 7.18 3.71
N CYS A 118 -2.90 6.55 4.51
CA CYS A 118 -3.00 6.47 5.98
C CYS A 118 -4.34 5.91 6.50
N GLN A 119 -4.79 4.77 5.97
CA GLN A 119 -6.14 4.24 6.22
C GLN A 119 -6.43 3.85 7.69
N SER A 120 -5.39 3.64 8.49
CA SER A 120 -5.52 3.37 9.94
C SER A 120 -5.48 4.64 10.80
N GLY A 121 -5.22 5.81 10.22
CA GLY A 121 -5.03 7.06 10.97
C GLY A 121 -6.31 7.83 11.31
N THR A 122 -7.42 7.54 10.61
CA THR A 122 -8.68 8.30 10.69
C THR A 122 -9.88 7.36 10.85
N GLN A 123 -10.87 7.76 11.64
CA GLN A 123 -12.06 6.90 11.88
C GLN A 123 -12.87 6.66 10.61
N GLU A 124 -12.89 7.65 9.73
CA GLU A 124 -13.57 7.67 8.43
C GLU A 124 -13.14 6.54 7.50
N THR A 125 -11.91 6.06 7.65
CA THR A 125 -11.38 4.92 6.90
C THR A 125 -11.25 3.66 7.76
N TRP A 126 -11.18 3.80 9.09
CA TRP A 126 -10.89 2.71 10.01
C TRP A 126 -12.15 1.97 10.52
N LEU A 127 -13.15 2.69 11.05
CA LEU A 127 -14.25 2.10 11.84
C LEU A 127 -15.61 2.83 11.73
N ARG A 128 -15.68 4.04 11.16
CA ARG A 128 -16.95 4.77 11.00
C ARG A 128 -17.91 3.96 10.13
N ASN A 129 -19.22 4.02 10.40
CA ASN A 129 -20.22 3.16 9.75
C ASN A 129 -20.19 3.12 8.20
N ASP A 130 -19.72 4.18 7.56
CA ASP A 130 -19.58 4.33 6.12
C ASP A 130 -18.13 4.12 5.63
N SER A 131 -17.22 3.61 6.47
CA SER A 131 -15.83 3.36 6.08
C SER A 131 -15.73 2.32 4.96
N PRO A 132 -14.61 2.31 4.19
CA PRO A 132 -14.43 1.36 3.11
C PRO A 132 -14.60 -0.12 3.50
N LEU A 133 -15.29 -0.80 2.60
CA LEU A 133 -15.72 -2.18 2.46
C LEU A 133 -14.72 -3.10 1.74
N LEU A 134 -14.13 -4.11 2.39
CA LEU A 134 -13.52 -5.24 1.66
C LEU A 134 -14.13 -6.54 2.15
N ASP A 135 -14.73 -7.30 1.25
CA ASP A 135 -15.48 -8.53 1.60
C ASP A 135 -16.50 -8.23 2.73
N ASN A 136 -17.25 -7.14 2.57
CA ASN A 136 -18.21 -6.59 3.55
C ASN A 136 -17.62 -6.37 4.96
N THR A 137 -16.31 -6.13 5.07
CA THR A 137 -15.61 -6.00 6.34
C THR A 137 -14.79 -4.70 6.39
N MET A 138 -14.96 -3.92 7.45
CA MET A 138 -14.18 -2.71 7.75
C MET A 138 -12.75 -3.07 8.17
N ILE A 139 -11.80 -2.16 7.98
CA ILE A 139 -10.38 -2.41 8.34
C ILE A 139 -10.24 -2.77 9.82
N SER A 140 -10.85 -1.99 10.72
CA SER A 140 -10.82 -2.23 12.17
C SER A 140 -11.32 -3.61 12.56
N LYS A 141 -12.39 -4.08 11.93
CA LYS A 141 -12.97 -5.40 12.20
C LYS A 141 -12.05 -6.51 11.70
N ALA A 142 -11.51 -6.36 10.49
CA ALA A 142 -10.57 -7.33 9.91
C ALA A 142 -9.30 -7.46 10.76
N VAL A 143 -8.70 -6.34 11.15
CA VAL A 143 -7.50 -6.31 12.00
C VAL A 143 -7.81 -6.88 13.38
N GLY A 144 -8.92 -6.47 14.01
CA GLY A 144 -9.31 -6.97 15.32
C GLY A 144 -9.57 -8.47 15.31
N ASP A 145 -10.28 -8.99 14.30
CA ASP A 145 -10.54 -10.42 14.21
C ASP A 145 -9.26 -11.24 13.98
N TRP A 146 -8.34 -10.74 13.15
CA TRP A 146 -7.05 -11.39 12.96
C TRP A 146 -6.20 -11.35 14.24
N PHE A 147 -6.12 -10.19 14.91
CA PHE A 147 -5.28 -10.00 16.10
C PHE A 147 -5.69 -10.90 17.27
N TYR A 148 -6.99 -11.14 17.43
CA TYR A 148 -7.54 -11.99 18.49
C TYR A 148 -7.81 -13.43 18.02
N ASP A 149 -7.23 -13.85 16.88
CA ASP A 149 -7.40 -15.20 16.30
C ASP A 149 -8.86 -15.64 16.11
N ARG A 150 -9.78 -14.68 15.94
CA ARG A 150 -11.21 -14.96 15.74
C ARG A 150 -11.52 -15.39 14.32
N LYS A 151 -10.91 -14.74 13.35
CA LYS A 151 -11.10 -15.02 11.92
C LYS A 151 -9.89 -14.52 11.12
N PRO A 152 -9.30 -15.38 10.25
CA PRO A 152 -8.26 -14.91 9.34
C PRO A 152 -8.85 -13.95 8.32
N PHE A 153 -8.06 -12.95 7.92
CA PHE A 153 -8.45 -12.02 6.87
C PHE A 153 -7.28 -11.83 5.91
N GLN A 154 -7.39 -12.43 4.73
CA GLN A 154 -6.41 -12.28 3.65
C GLN A 154 -7.15 -11.97 2.35
N LYS A 155 -7.39 -10.69 2.07
CA LYS A 155 -8.20 -10.25 0.94
C LYS A 155 -7.50 -9.15 0.14
N ILE A 156 -7.62 -9.27 -1.17
CA ILE A 156 -7.23 -8.28 -2.16
C ILE A 156 -8.47 -7.97 -2.98
N ASP A 157 -8.73 -6.69 -3.12
CA ASP A 157 -9.89 -6.19 -3.84
C ASP A 157 -9.71 -6.21 -5.36
N CYS A 158 -10.81 -6.04 -6.10
CA CYS A 158 -10.80 -5.91 -7.55
C CYS A 158 -10.10 -4.63 -8.03
N PRO A 159 -9.77 -4.50 -9.32
CA PRO A 159 -9.24 -3.25 -9.87
C PRO A 159 -10.26 -2.10 -9.74
N TYR A 160 -9.79 -0.89 -9.43
CA TYR A 160 -10.60 0.34 -9.47
C TYR A 160 -11.28 0.49 -10.84
N PRO A 161 -12.54 0.98 -10.94
CA PRO A 161 -13.37 1.61 -9.90
C PRO A 161 -14.43 0.69 -9.28
N CYS A 162 -14.09 -0.57 -8.97
CA CYS A 162 -15.11 -1.53 -8.54
C CYS A 162 -15.69 -1.26 -7.15
N ASP A 163 -14.88 -0.84 -6.16
CA ASP A 163 -15.34 -0.60 -4.79
C ASP A 163 -16.03 0.77 -4.67
N LYS A 164 -17.33 0.73 -4.38
CA LYS A 164 -18.19 1.92 -4.23
C LYS A 164 -18.23 2.47 -2.81
N THR A 165 -17.61 1.79 -1.86
CA THR A 165 -17.52 2.22 -0.46
C THR A 165 -16.28 3.07 -0.19
N CYS A 166 -15.39 3.20 -1.19
CA CYS A 166 -14.16 3.97 -1.06
C CYS A 166 -14.40 5.47 -0.85
N HIS A 167 -13.78 6.00 0.20
CA HIS A 167 -13.58 7.44 0.38
C HIS A 167 -12.28 7.86 -0.31
N ASN A 168 -12.35 8.06 -1.62
CA ASN A 168 -11.18 8.48 -2.41
C ASN A 168 -10.74 9.88 -2.00
N ARG A 169 -9.41 10.10 -1.91
CA ARG A 169 -8.83 11.40 -1.61
C ARG A 169 -9.08 12.35 -2.77
N VAL A 170 -9.71 13.47 -2.45
CA VAL A 170 -9.76 14.66 -3.29
C VAL A 170 -8.89 15.70 -2.59
N PHE A 171 -7.85 16.17 -3.26
CA PHE A 171 -6.98 17.22 -2.76
C PHE A 171 -7.48 18.59 -3.28
N ASP A 172 -7.23 19.64 -2.51
CA ASP A 172 -7.46 21.03 -2.95
C ASP A 172 -6.28 21.57 -3.77
#